data_AF-A0A257GU25-F1
#
_entry.id   AF-A0A257GU25-F1
#
_cell.length_a   1.000
_cell.length_b   1.000
_cell.length_c   1.000
_cell.angle_alpha   90.00
_cell.angle_beta   90.00
_cell.angle_gamma   90.00
#
_symmetry.space_group_name_H-M   'P 1'
#
loop_
_entity.id
_entity.type
_entity.pdbx_description
1 polymer ?
#
loop_
_entity_poly.entity_id
_entity_poly.type
_entity_poly.pdbx_seq_one_letter_code
_entity_poly.pdbx_strand_id
1 'polypeptide(L)'
;MGAHSIRASRNAGLNGKNRLKCVCSLHKVFAMPPSIILAPINLPPIHLRRREVMLAVCAAMLPLPVWAGSDVGVVEKTEGKAWAAGAPARDLVAQAAVFLGDEVGTGPESRLAMMLAGTTRILMGPQTTLTIDQYTAEAGGELVLGDGALLFDRDEGAPKTPVQLSTAFGLIAVRGTRFFAGPSKGKFGVFVERGEVRLSGGGAEVALLPGFGSDIAAPGQPPSEPARWKQPRIDAAMALVGA
;
A
#
# COMPACT_ATOMS: atom_id res chain seq x y z
N MET A 1 57.07 28.38 -18.94
CA MET A 1 58.14 27.57 -19.58
C MET A 1 57.71 26.11 -19.54
N GLY A 2 57.67 25.44 -20.70
CA GLY A 2 57.33 24.01 -20.80
C GLY A 2 56.16 23.72 -21.74
N ALA A 3 56.40 23.82 -23.04
CA ALA A 3 55.53 23.32 -24.11
C ALA A 3 56.04 21.94 -24.57
N HIS A 4 55.13 21.00 -24.84
CA HIS A 4 55.25 19.84 -25.77
C HIS A 4 53.88 19.12 -25.75
N SER A 5 52.97 19.28 -26.71
CA SER A 5 52.96 18.89 -28.14
C SER A 5 52.68 17.39 -28.41
N ILE A 6 51.43 17.13 -28.83
CA ILE A 6 50.99 16.33 -29.99
C ILE A 6 51.26 14.81 -30.00
N ARG A 7 50.17 14.00 -29.99
CA ARG A 7 49.84 13.12 -31.14
C ARG A 7 48.40 12.62 -31.14
N ALA A 8 47.75 12.85 -32.27
CA ALA A 8 46.50 12.24 -32.71
C ALA A 8 46.75 10.88 -33.40
N SER A 9 45.80 9.95 -33.25
CA SER A 9 45.46 8.90 -34.23
C SER A 9 44.09 8.34 -33.81
N ARG A 10 42.98 8.63 -34.52
CA ARG A 10 42.44 7.95 -35.72
C ARG A 10 42.45 6.42 -35.63
N ASN A 11 41.26 5.83 -35.44
CA ASN A 11 40.55 4.97 -36.41
C ASN A 11 39.13 4.69 -35.86
N ALA A 12 38.07 5.05 -36.59
CA ALA A 12 37.36 4.21 -37.58
C ALA A 12 36.75 2.96 -36.90
N GLY A 13 35.43 2.75 -36.83
CA GLY A 13 34.35 3.13 -37.73
C GLY A 13 33.58 1.84 -38.03
N LEU A 14 32.26 1.83 -37.83
CA LEU A 14 31.23 0.90 -38.36
C LEU A 14 29.91 1.34 -37.71
N ASN A 15 29.16 2.26 -38.30
CA ASN A 15 28.23 2.08 -39.43
C ASN A 15 27.05 1.17 -39.10
N GLY A 16 25.85 1.74 -39.13
CA GLY A 16 24.60 1.04 -38.86
C GLY A 16 23.37 1.95 -38.86
N LYS A 17 23.30 2.91 -39.79
CA LYS A 17 22.03 3.57 -40.15
C LYS A 17 21.16 2.54 -40.85
N ASN A 18 19.98 2.24 -40.33
CA ASN A 18 18.91 1.72 -41.17
C ASN A 18 17.56 2.33 -40.78
N ARG A 19 17.19 3.38 -41.52
CA ARG A 19 15.80 3.83 -41.70
C ARG A 19 15.25 3.13 -42.93
N LEU A 20 14.21 2.31 -42.79
CA LEU A 20 13.15 2.10 -43.78
C LEU A 20 11.93 1.63 -42.97
N LYS A 21 10.92 2.47 -42.75
CA LYS A 21 9.71 2.56 -43.59
C LYS A 21 9.25 1.19 -44.09
N CYS A 22 8.24 0.62 -43.42
CA CYS A 22 7.23 -0.17 -44.10
C CYS A 22 5.87 0.09 -43.46
N VAL A 23 5.08 0.86 -44.18
CA VAL A 23 3.65 1.08 -43.99
C VAL A 23 2.95 -0.05 -44.74
N CYS A 24 2.28 -0.95 -44.05
CA CYS A 24 1.27 -1.87 -44.59
C CYS A 24 0.29 -2.13 -43.43
N SER A 25 -0.76 -1.33 -43.26
CA SER A 25 -2.07 -1.56 -43.89
C SER A 25 -2.32 -3.04 -44.15
N LEU A 26 -2.94 -3.71 -43.17
CA LEU A 26 -3.65 -4.96 -43.41
C LEU A 26 -5.00 -4.89 -42.71
N HIS A 27 -6.01 -4.54 -43.50
CA HIS A 27 -7.41 -4.68 -43.22
C HIS A 27 -7.70 -6.13 -42.82
N LYS A 28 -8.01 -6.38 -41.54
CA LYS A 28 -8.63 -7.65 -41.13
C LYS A 28 -10.14 -7.47 -41.14
N VAL A 29 -10.69 -8.04 -42.21
CA VAL A 29 -12.09 -8.28 -42.53
C VAL A 29 -12.88 -8.71 -41.29
N PHE A 30 -13.94 -7.95 -41.01
CA PHE A 30 -15.02 -8.28 -40.10
C PHE A 30 -15.68 -9.58 -40.58
N ALA A 31 -15.50 -10.67 -39.83
CA ALA A 31 -16.26 -11.90 -40.03
C ALA A 31 -17.61 -11.78 -39.30
N MET A 32 -18.66 -11.65 -40.10
CA MET A 32 -20.05 -11.51 -39.73
C MET A 32 -20.61 -12.90 -39.33
N PRO A 33 -21.16 -13.11 -38.12
CA PRO A 33 -21.78 -14.38 -37.77
C PRO A 33 -23.15 -14.55 -38.48
N PRO A 34 -23.54 -15.79 -38.81
CA PRO A 34 -24.75 -16.08 -39.58
C PRO A 34 -26.02 -15.73 -38.81
N SER A 35 -26.98 -15.16 -39.53
CA SER A 35 -28.34 -14.85 -39.10
C SER A 35 -29.03 -16.07 -38.49
N ILE A 36 -29.33 -15.99 -37.19
CA ILE A 36 -30.19 -16.95 -36.49
C ILE A 36 -31.63 -16.68 -36.91
N ILE A 37 -32.22 -17.63 -37.63
CA ILE A 37 -33.63 -17.64 -38.03
C ILE A 37 -34.46 -17.90 -36.77
N LEU A 38 -35.16 -16.87 -36.29
CA LEU A 38 -36.09 -16.96 -35.17
C LEU A 38 -37.40 -17.59 -35.66
N ALA A 39 -37.69 -18.82 -35.24
CA ALA A 39 -39.00 -19.44 -35.46
C ALA A 39 -40.07 -18.69 -34.62
N PRO A 40 -41.27 -18.42 -35.15
CA PRO A 40 -42.33 -17.76 -34.38
C PRO A 40 -42.90 -18.75 -33.36
N ILE A 41 -42.63 -18.49 -32.08
CA ILE A 41 -43.24 -19.19 -30.95
C ILE A 41 -44.70 -18.75 -30.88
N ASN A 42 -45.61 -19.66 -31.22
CA ASN A 42 -47.06 -19.45 -31.13
C ASN A 42 -47.48 -19.57 -29.65
N LEU A 43 -47.85 -18.45 -29.02
CA LEU A 43 -48.41 -18.46 -27.67
C LEU A 43 -49.94 -18.63 -27.72
N PRO A 44 -50.52 -19.51 -26.88
CA PRO A 44 -51.97 -19.63 -26.75
C PRO A 44 -52.57 -18.37 -26.11
N PRO A 45 -53.81 -17.98 -26.47
CA PRO A 45 -54.50 -16.84 -25.87
C PRO A 45 -54.87 -17.17 -24.42
N ILE A 46 -54.16 -16.52 -23.50
CA ILE A 46 -54.42 -16.64 -22.07
C ILE A 46 -55.60 -15.72 -21.72
N HIS A 47 -56.79 -16.30 -21.58
CA HIS A 47 -57.97 -15.60 -21.10
C HIS A 47 -57.87 -15.38 -19.58
N LEU A 48 -57.26 -14.28 -19.15
CA LEU A 48 -57.25 -13.88 -17.75
C LEU A 48 -58.50 -13.06 -17.42
N ARG A 49 -59.34 -13.62 -16.55
CA ARG A 49 -60.44 -12.90 -15.89
C ARG A 49 -59.86 -11.77 -15.03
N ARG A 50 -60.50 -10.61 -15.15
CA ARG A 50 -60.11 -9.27 -14.69
C ARG A 50 -59.93 -9.06 -13.17
N ARG A 51 -59.76 -10.10 -12.34
CA ARG A 51 -59.90 -9.99 -10.87
C ARG A 51 -58.74 -10.48 -10.00
N GLU A 52 -57.64 -11.00 -10.55
CA GLU A 52 -56.53 -11.53 -9.72
C GLU A 52 -55.15 -11.05 -10.16
N VAL A 53 -54.99 -9.74 -10.39
CA VAL A 53 -53.66 -9.13 -10.63
C VAL A 53 -53.32 -8.21 -9.46
N MET A 54 -53.11 -8.80 -8.29
CA MET A 54 -52.52 -8.10 -7.15
C MET A 54 -51.96 -9.14 -6.19
N LEU A 55 -50.76 -9.67 -6.45
CA LEU A 55 -49.87 -10.41 -5.50
C LEU A 55 -48.84 -11.26 -6.29
N ALA A 56 -47.81 -10.68 -6.91
CA ALA A 56 -46.61 -11.44 -7.34
C ALA A 56 -45.42 -10.60 -7.88
N VAL A 57 -45.14 -9.39 -7.35
CA VAL A 57 -43.94 -8.61 -7.78
C VAL A 57 -43.24 -7.98 -6.56
N CYS A 58 -42.81 -8.80 -5.59
CA CYS A 58 -41.98 -8.33 -4.46
C CYS A 58 -40.78 -9.23 -4.12
N ALA A 59 -40.55 -10.33 -4.85
CA ALA A 59 -39.52 -11.30 -4.47
C ALA A 59 -38.27 -11.18 -5.35
N ALA A 60 -37.30 -10.37 -4.90
CA ALA A 60 -35.84 -10.55 -5.05
C ALA A 60 -35.07 -9.20 -5.06
N MET A 61 -35.29 -8.33 -4.08
CA MET A 61 -34.24 -7.37 -3.68
C MET A 61 -33.34 -8.08 -2.66
N LEU A 62 -32.38 -8.87 -3.15
CA LEU A 62 -31.28 -9.35 -2.32
C LEU A 62 -30.41 -8.13 -1.99
N PRO A 63 -30.20 -7.77 -0.71
CA PRO A 63 -29.27 -6.71 -0.35
C PRO A 63 -27.86 -7.18 -0.73
N LEU A 64 -27.27 -6.54 -1.75
CA LEU A 64 -25.83 -6.67 -1.96
C LEU A 64 -25.16 -6.01 -0.76
N PRO A 65 -24.21 -6.68 -0.08
CA PRO A 65 -23.38 -6.01 0.90
C PRO A 65 -22.56 -4.94 0.18
N VAL A 66 -23.02 -3.69 0.27
CA VAL A 66 -22.23 -2.52 -0.13
C VAL A 66 -21.22 -2.30 0.98
N TRP A 67 -19.99 -2.77 0.78
CA TRP A 67 -18.87 -2.35 1.61
C TRP A 67 -18.55 -0.91 1.24
N ALA A 68 -19.15 0.02 1.97
CA ALA A 68 -19.00 1.47 1.76
C ALA A 68 -17.70 2.00 2.39
N GLY A 69 -16.59 1.28 2.21
CA GLY A 69 -15.25 1.79 2.53
C GLY A 69 -14.67 2.48 1.30
N SER A 70 -14.18 3.70 1.44
CA SER A 70 -13.41 4.34 0.37
C SER A 70 -12.11 3.55 0.16
N ASP A 71 -11.86 3.11 -1.08
CA ASP A 71 -10.59 2.51 -1.48
C ASP A 71 -9.45 3.49 -1.16
N VAL A 72 -8.47 3.00 -0.40
CA VAL A 72 -7.34 3.81 0.08
C VAL A 72 -6.00 3.22 -0.38
N GLY A 73 -6.00 2.03 -0.97
CA GLY A 73 -4.78 1.37 -1.36
C GLY A 73 -4.94 -0.06 -1.83
N VAL A 74 -3.81 -0.66 -2.17
CA VAL A 74 -3.73 -2.02 -2.72
C VAL A 74 -2.59 -2.79 -2.08
N VAL A 75 -2.80 -4.08 -1.86
CA VAL A 75 -1.74 -5.00 -1.43
C VAL A 75 -0.80 -5.25 -2.60
N GLU A 76 0.49 -4.97 -2.42
CA GLU A 76 1.53 -5.28 -3.42
C GLU A 76 1.96 -6.74 -3.30
N LYS A 77 2.17 -7.23 -2.08
CA LYS A 77 2.70 -8.56 -1.81
C LYS A 77 2.29 -9.07 -0.43
N THR A 78 1.99 -10.36 -0.33
CA THR A 78 1.75 -11.05 0.93
C THR A 78 2.66 -12.27 1.01
N GLU A 79 3.35 -12.42 2.14
CA GLU A 79 4.07 -13.64 2.52
C GLU A 79 3.38 -14.21 3.75
N GLY A 80 3.01 -15.50 3.72
CA GLY A 80 2.24 -16.11 4.81
C GLY A 80 0.77 -15.67 4.81
N LYS A 81 0.23 -15.33 5.98
CA LYS A 81 -1.18 -14.98 6.18
C LYS A 81 -1.34 -13.50 6.55
N ALA A 82 -2.19 -12.80 5.81
CA ALA A 82 -2.64 -11.45 6.11
C ALA A 82 -4.13 -11.31 5.88
N TRP A 83 -4.81 -10.49 6.68
CA TRP A 83 -6.25 -10.29 6.59
C TRP A 83 -6.63 -8.85 6.94
N ALA A 84 -7.79 -8.40 6.45
CA ALA A 84 -8.51 -7.27 7.01
C ALA A 84 -9.65 -7.82 7.89
N ALA A 85 -9.73 -7.37 9.13
CA ALA A 85 -10.79 -7.73 10.05
C ALA A 85 -12.15 -7.24 9.53
N GLY A 86 -13.23 -7.94 9.91
CA GLY A 86 -14.58 -7.63 9.46
C GLY A 86 -15.52 -8.83 9.58
N ALA A 87 -16.75 -8.66 9.11
CA ALA A 87 -17.77 -9.71 9.07
C ALA A 87 -18.30 -9.89 7.62
N PRO A 88 -17.74 -10.83 6.83
CA PRO A 88 -16.62 -11.71 7.14
C PRO A 88 -15.25 -11.01 7.07
N ALA A 89 -14.24 -11.58 7.72
CA ALA A 89 -12.85 -11.19 7.53
C ALA A 89 -12.41 -11.48 6.09
N ARG A 90 -11.52 -10.65 5.55
CA ARG A 90 -11.08 -10.73 4.15
C ARG A 90 -9.60 -11.08 4.10
N ASP A 91 -9.25 -12.08 3.31
CA ASP A 91 -7.83 -12.38 3.06
C ASP A 91 -7.21 -11.29 2.18
N LEU A 92 -6.03 -10.83 2.58
CA LEU A 92 -5.25 -9.81 1.87
C LEU A 92 -4.14 -10.49 1.09
N VAL A 93 -4.43 -10.79 -0.18
CA VAL A 93 -3.46 -11.31 -1.16
C VAL A 93 -3.00 -10.19 -2.10
N ALA A 94 -2.00 -10.44 -2.93
CA ALA A 94 -1.56 -9.47 -3.93
C ALA A 94 -2.73 -8.95 -4.78
N GLN A 95 -2.76 -7.63 -4.99
CA GLN A 95 -3.82 -6.86 -5.65
C GLN A 95 -5.15 -6.76 -4.88
N ALA A 96 -5.25 -7.28 -3.65
CA ALA A 96 -6.44 -7.05 -2.83
C ALA A 96 -6.56 -5.56 -2.47
N ALA A 97 -7.78 -5.04 -2.53
CA ALA A 97 -8.09 -3.68 -2.12
C ALA A 97 -8.03 -3.54 -0.60
N VAL A 98 -7.42 -2.44 -0.17
CA VAL A 98 -7.37 -1.97 1.21
C VAL A 98 -8.32 -0.78 1.32
N PHE A 99 -9.19 -0.82 2.32
CA PHE A 99 -10.21 0.20 2.52
C PHE A 99 -9.91 1.04 3.75
N LEU A 100 -10.45 2.26 3.73
CA LEU A 100 -10.51 3.08 4.93
C LEU A 100 -11.32 2.37 6.03
N GLY A 101 -10.80 2.39 7.25
CA GLY A 101 -11.35 1.68 8.41
C GLY A 101 -10.95 0.20 8.49
N ASP A 102 -10.14 -0.32 7.55
CA ASP A 102 -9.61 -1.68 7.68
C ASP A 102 -8.69 -1.78 8.91
N GLU A 103 -8.92 -2.80 9.73
CA GLU A 103 -7.94 -3.31 10.70
C GLU A 103 -7.20 -4.47 10.04
N VAL A 104 -5.98 -4.20 9.60
CA VAL A 104 -5.13 -5.14 8.88
C VAL A 104 -4.25 -5.93 9.85
N GLY A 105 -4.23 -7.26 9.71
CA GLY A 105 -3.45 -8.17 10.54
C GLY A 105 -2.50 -9.07 9.74
N THR A 106 -1.41 -9.50 10.38
CA THR A 106 -0.43 -10.46 9.85
C THR A 106 -0.13 -11.58 10.85
N GLY A 107 0.16 -12.79 10.35
CA GLY A 107 0.49 -13.95 11.17
C GLY A 107 1.95 -13.99 11.70
N PRO A 108 2.33 -15.01 12.49
CA PRO A 108 3.65 -15.15 13.13
C PRO A 108 4.86 -15.33 12.20
N GLU A 109 4.63 -15.79 10.98
CA GLU A 109 5.66 -15.93 9.93
C GLU A 109 5.17 -15.26 8.67
N SER A 110 4.63 -14.05 8.81
CA SER A 110 3.94 -13.36 7.75
C SER A 110 4.43 -11.94 7.59
N ARG A 111 4.36 -11.45 6.35
CA ARG A 111 4.69 -10.09 5.97
C ARG A 111 3.69 -9.60 4.95
N LEU A 112 3.42 -8.31 4.98
CA LEU A 112 2.51 -7.66 4.06
C LEU A 112 3.13 -6.38 3.55
N ALA A 113 3.12 -6.18 2.25
CA ALA A 113 3.45 -4.92 1.60
C ALA A 113 2.18 -4.36 0.96
N MET A 114 1.83 -3.12 1.27
CA MET A 114 0.71 -2.41 0.66
C MET A 114 1.11 -1.02 0.22
N MET A 115 0.47 -0.54 -0.83
CA MET A 115 0.61 0.82 -1.36
C MET A 115 -0.66 1.60 -1.04
N LEU A 116 -0.52 2.63 -0.19
CA LEU A 116 -1.59 3.55 0.18
C LEU A 116 -1.52 4.82 -0.67
N ALA A 117 -2.67 5.23 -1.18
CA ALA A 117 -2.87 6.42 -2.02
C ALA A 117 -1.81 6.58 -3.14
N GLY A 118 -1.28 5.46 -3.65
CA GLY A 118 -0.29 5.41 -4.74
C GLY A 118 1.09 5.99 -4.45
N THR A 119 1.39 6.42 -3.21
CA THR A 119 2.63 7.15 -2.88
C THR A 119 3.31 6.72 -1.60
N THR A 120 2.62 5.94 -0.77
CA THR A 120 3.14 5.51 0.54
C THR A 120 3.05 4.01 0.65
N ARG A 121 4.21 3.37 0.71
CA ARG A 121 4.34 1.93 0.94
C ARG A 121 4.41 1.66 2.44
N ILE A 122 3.58 0.74 2.91
CA ILE A 122 3.64 0.21 4.26
C ILE A 122 4.09 -1.25 4.17
N LEU A 123 5.16 -1.57 4.89
CA LEU A 123 5.60 -2.96 5.09
C LEU A 123 5.28 -3.35 6.52
N MET A 124 4.54 -4.44 6.71
CA MET A 124 4.22 -5.00 8.01
C MET A 124 5.02 -6.29 8.22
N GLY A 125 5.61 -6.41 9.41
CA GLY A 125 6.30 -7.61 9.86
C GLY A 125 5.35 -8.64 10.50
N PRO A 126 5.90 -9.69 11.10
CA PRO A 126 5.12 -10.70 11.81
C PRO A 126 4.27 -10.15 12.95
N GLN A 127 3.09 -10.75 13.17
CA GLN A 127 2.17 -10.44 14.27
C GLN A 127 1.86 -8.95 14.39
N THR A 128 1.73 -8.27 13.25
CA THR A 128 1.47 -6.84 13.20
C THR A 128 -0.01 -6.58 12.97
N THR A 129 -0.57 -5.63 13.73
CA THR A 129 -1.92 -5.08 13.53
C THR A 129 -1.85 -3.59 13.22
N LEU A 130 -2.56 -3.17 12.18
CA LEU A 130 -2.59 -1.79 11.70
C LEU A 130 -4.01 -1.39 11.34
N THR A 131 -4.53 -0.34 11.97
CA THR A 131 -5.81 0.26 11.60
C THR A 131 -5.58 1.50 10.73
N ILE A 132 -6.34 1.61 9.64
CA ILE A 132 -6.28 2.73 8.71
C ILE A 132 -7.50 3.64 8.94
N ASP A 133 -7.44 4.50 9.95
CA ASP A 133 -8.58 5.33 10.34
C ASP A 133 -8.89 6.43 9.32
N GLN A 134 -7.85 7.17 8.91
CA GLN A 134 -7.95 8.30 7.99
C GLN A 134 -6.73 8.30 7.09
N TYR A 135 -6.89 8.29 5.76
CA TYR A 135 -5.73 8.43 4.88
C TYR A 135 -6.10 8.94 3.48
N THR A 136 -5.38 9.97 3.03
CA THR A 136 -5.46 10.53 1.67
C THR A 136 -4.08 11.01 1.22
N ALA A 137 -3.84 11.08 -0.08
CA ALA A 137 -2.59 11.59 -0.62
C ALA A 137 -2.41 13.10 -0.33
N GLU A 138 -3.51 13.87 -0.26
CA GLU A 138 -3.53 15.33 -0.21
C GLU A 138 -3.55 15.90 1.21
N ALA A 139 -4.24 15.23 2.15
CA ALA A 139 -4.33 15.68 3.53
C ALA A 139 -3.40 14.90 4.47
N GLY A 140 -2.94 13.72 4.06
CA GLY A 140 -2.24 12.79 4.91
C GLY A 140 -3.21 11.90 5.68
N GLY A 141 -2.89 11.52 6.91
CA GLY A 141 -3.70 10.52 7.60
C GLY A 141 -3.30 10.19 9.03
N GLU A 142 -4.15 9.36 9.64
CA GLU A 142 -3.98 8.75 10.94
C GLU A 142 -3.99 7.22 10.76
N LEU A 143 -2.95 6.61 11.29
CA LEU A 143 -2.75 5.17 11.33
C LEU A 143 -2.59 4.75 12.78
N VAL A 144 -3.12 3.58 13.15
CA VAL A 144 -2.95 3.03 14.50
C VAL A 144 -2.21 1.72 14.40
N LEU A 145 -0.97 1.69 14.89
CA LEU A 145 -0.21 0.45 15.04
C LEU A 145 -0.52 -0.14 16.42
N GLY A 146 -1.12 -1.33 16.43
CA GLY A 146 -1.33 -2.10 17.64
C GLY A 146 -0.04 -2.81 18.06
N ASP A 147 0.10 -4.05 17.63
CA ASP A 147 1.27 -4.89 17.88
C ASP A 147 2.17 -5.00 16.64
N GLY A 148 3.37 -5.52 16.83
CA GLY A 148 4.29 -5.86 15.75
C GLY A 148 5.13 -4.68 15.25
N ALA A 149 5.56 -4.78 13.99
CA ALA A 149 6.49 -3.84 13.40
C ALA A 149 6.03 -3.40 12.02
N LEU A 150 6.29 -2.13 11.70
CA LEU A 150 6.09 -1.61 10.37
C LEU A 150 7.26 -0.78 9.87
N LEU A 151 7.41 -0.75 8.56
CA LEU A 151 8.13 0.28 7.84
C LEU A 151 7.12 1.14 7.11
N PHE A 152 7.19 2.44 7.36
CA PHE A 152 6.51 3.44 6.56
C PHE A 152 7.52 3.99 5.57
N ASP A 153 7.20 3.98 4.28
CA ASP A 153 8.03 4.56 3.23
C ASP A 153 7.18 5.39 2.28
N ARG A 154 7.42 6.70 2.30
CA ARG A 154 6.84 7.61 1.31
C ARG A 154 7.88 8.01 0.28
N ASP A 155 7.47 7.98 -0.99
CA ASP A 155 8.28 8.42 -2.12
C ASP A 155 8.74 9.88 -1.94
N GLU A 156 10.01 10.17 -2.28
CA GLU A 156 10.59 11.51 -2.08
C GLU A 156 9.91 12.63 -2.88
N GLY A 157 9.37 12.27 -4.06
CA GLY A 157 8.63 13.19 -4.92
C GLY A 157 7.17 13.39 -4.54
N ALA A 158 6.65 12.61 -3.57
CA ALA A 158 5.27 12.71 -3.15
C ALA A 158 5.04 13.94 -2.24
N PRO A 159 3.81 14.47 -2.18
CA PRO A 159 3.45 15.52 -1.24
C PRO A 159 3.83 15.17 0.20
N LYS A 160 4.47 16.11 0.91
CA LYS A 160 4.84 15.96 2.32
C LYS A 160 3.67 16.26 3.25
N THR A 161 2.60 15.48 3.10
CA THR A 161 1.41 15.59 3.95
C THR A 161 1.68 15.05 5.35
N PRO A 162 1.09 15.66 6.39
CA PRO A 162 1.28 15.19 7.76
C PRO A 162 0.62 13.82 7.94
N VAL A 163 1.37 12.84 8.46
CA VAL A 163 0.80 11.56 8.90
C VAL A 163 1.08 11.39 10.38
N GLN A 164 0.09 10.90 11.10
CA GLN A 164 0.21 10.52 12.49
C GLN A 164 0.10 9.01 12.59
N LEU A 165 1.05 8.39 13.29
CA LEU A 165 1.01 6.98 13.62
C LEU A 165 0.90 6.86 15.14
N SER A 166 -0.28 6.47 15.59
CA SER A 166 -0.62 6.26 17.00
C SER A 166 -0.28 4.83 17.39
N THR A 167 0.31 4.65 18.57
CA THR A 167 0.70 3.34 19.10
C THR A 167 0.42 3.28 20.59
N ALA A 168 0.41 2.08 21.19
CA ALA A 168 0.35 1.94 22.65
C ALA A 168 1.53 2.63 23.39
N PHE A 169 2.64 2.87 22.68
CA PHE A 169 3.85 3.48 23.26
C PHE A 169 3.87 5.00 23.14
N GLY A 170 3.11 5.58 22.21
CA GLY A 170 3.15 7.00 21.92
C GLY A 170 2.70 7.36 20.51
N LEU A 171 2.83 8.64 20.18
CA LEU A 171 2.45 9.22 18.90
C LEU A 171 3.69 9.52 18.07
N ILE A 172 3.63 9.16 16.80
CA ILE A 172 4.71 9.37 15.82
C ILE A 172 4.18 10.33 14.75
N ALA A 173 4.68 11.57 14.76
CA ALA A 173 4.36 12.56 13.74
C ALA A 173 5.38 12.50 12.60
N VAL A 174 4.89 12.17 11.41
CA VAL A 174 5.66 11.80 10.24
C VAL A 174 5.68 12.95 9.24
N ARG A 175 6.86 13.41 8.85
CA ARG A 175 7.03 14.44 7.82
C ARG A 175 7.86 13.95 6.64
N GLY A 176 7.22 13.25 5.72
CA GLY A 176 7.80 12.86 4.42
C GLY A 176 9.04 11.96 4.54
N THR A 177 8.91 10.86 5.29
CA THR A 177 10.05 10.04 5.74
C THR A 177 9.87 8.57 5.40
N ARG A 178 11.01 7.85 5.37
CA ARG A 178 11.09 6.41 5.50
C ARG A 178 11.58 6.07 6.90
N PHE A 179 10.75 5.40 7.70
CA PHE A 179 11.06 5.08 9.09
C PHE A 179 10.49 3.72 9.51
N PHE A 180 11.18 3.08 10.44
CA PHE A 180 10.77 1.86 11.12
C PHE A 180 10.16 2.19 12.47
N ALA A 181 9.08 1.49 12.83
CA ALA A 181 8.50 1.50 14.17
C ALA A 181 8.12 0.08 14.59
N GLY A 182 8.64 -0.38 15.72
CA GLY A 182 8.32 -1.72 16.23
C GLY A 182 9.34 -2.24 17.24
N PRO A 183 9.19 -3.52 17.64
CA PRO A 183 10.11 -4.17 18.56
C PRO A 183 11.56 -4.17 18.07
N SER A 184 12.47 -3.71 18.93
CA SER A 184 13.91 -3.79 18.72
C SER A 184 14.61 -3.92 20.08
N LYS A 185 15.45 -4.94 20.24
CA LYS A 185 16.19 -5.21 21.50
C LYS A 185 15.29 -5.24 22.75
N GLY A 186 14.08 -5.79 22.63
CA GLY A 186 13.13 -5.92 23.74
C GLY A 186 12.42 -4.63 24.15
N LYS A 187 12.52 -3.56 23.35
CA LYS A 187 11.82 -2.28 23.54
C LYS A 187 11.06 -1.91 22.27
N PHE A 188 10.18 -0.92 22.36
CA PHE A 188 9.63 -0.29 21.17
C PHE A 188 10.63 0.73 20.63
N GLY A 189 11.16 0.50 19.44
CA GLY A 189 12.16 1.35 18.80
C GLY A 189 11.61 2.03 17.56
N VAL A 190 11.93 3.31 17.41
CA VAL A 190 11.66 4.08 16.19
C VAL A 190 12.99 4.49 15.57
N PHE A 191 13.16 4.21 14.28
CA PHE A 191 14.37 4.53 13.53
C PHE A 191 14.05 5.24 12.23
N VAL A 192 14.76 6.34 11.95
CA VAL A 192 14.56 7.13 10.74
C VAL A 192 15.69 6.85 9.76
N GLU A 193 15.35 6.35 8.58
CA GLU A 193 16.31 6.15 7.50
C GLU A 193 16.45 7.42 6.65
N ARG A 194 15.31 8.06 6.33
CA ARG A 194 15.24 9.27 5.51
C ARG A 194 14.16 10.20 6.03
N GLY A 195 14.37 11.51 6.05
CA GLY A 195 13.35 12.49 6.46
C GLY A 195 13.41 12.81 7.96
N GLU A 196 12.28 13.19 8.54
CA GLU A 196 12.18 13.58 9.96
C GLU A 196 10.91 12.98 10.58
N VAL A 197 11.06 12.53 11.83
CA VAL A 197 9.98 12.03 12.68
C VAL A 197 10.02 12.74 14.02
N ARG A 198 8.87 13.15 14.55
CA ARG A 198 8.76 13.46 15.98
C ARG A 198 8.10 12.30 16.69
N LEU A 199 8.75 11.83 17.74
CA LEU A 199 8.26 10.77 18.61
C LEU A 199 7.87 11.39 19.94
N SER A 200 6.60 11.27 20.32
CA SER A 200 6.11 11.69 21.63
C SER A 200 5.56 10.51 22.44
N GLY A 201 5.82 10.52 23.74
CA GLY A 201 5.43 9.46 24.68
C GLY A 201 5.78 9.89 26.10
N GLY A 202 5.01 9.43 27.09
CA GLY A 202 5.26 9.73 28.50
C GLY A 202 5.42 11.21 28.85
N GLY A 203 4.75 12.11 28.11
CA GLY A 203 4.82 13.56 28.30
C GLY A 203 6.07 14.25 27.72
N ALA A 204 6.94 13.54 27.00
CA ALA A 204 8.10 14.10 26.33
C ALA A 204 8.00 13.88 24.80
N GLU A 205 8.71 14.73 24.04
CA GLU A 205 8.84 14.63 22.58
C GLU A 205 10.31 14.73 22.19
N VAL A 206 10.72 13.90 21.22
CA VAL A 206 12.06 13.96 20.61
C VAL A 206 11.94 14.00 19.09
N ALA A 207 12.83 14.76 18.45
CA ALA A 207 12.97 14.77 16.99
C ALA A 207 14.03 13.75 16.57
N LEU A 208 13.69 12.92 15.58
CA LEU A 208 14.56 11.91 14.99
C LEU A 208 14.95 12.32 13.57
N LEU A 209 16.26 12.37 13.36
CA LEU A 209 16.89 12.68 12.07
C LEU A 209 17.41 11.39 11.40
N PRO A 210 17.77 11.42 10.11
CA PRO A 210 18.28 10.25 9.40
C PRO A 210 19.47 9.59 10.11
N GLY A 211 19.40 8.28 10.31
CA GLY A 211 20.40 7.47 11.02
C GLY A 211 20.22 7.44 12.54
N PHE A 212 19.28 8.22 13.10
CA PHE A 212 18.97 8.21 14.52
C PHE A 212 17.71 7.40 14.81
N GLY A 213 17.65 6.88 16.03
CA GLY A 213 16.44 6.31 16.57
C GLY A 213 16.35 6.54 18.07
N SER A 214 15.15 6.31 18.60
CA SER A 214 14.82 6.42 20.02
C SER A 214 13.99 5.22 20.44
N ASP A 215 14.08 4.87 21.72
CA ASP A 215 13.42 3.72 22.30
C ASP A 215 12.45 4.15 23.40
N ILE A 216 11.27 3.55 23.42
CA ILE A 216 10.31 3.65 24.53
C ILE A 216 10.32 2.31 25.26
N ALA A 217 10.68 2.33 26.55
CA ALA A 217 10.89 1.12 27.34
C ALA A 217 9.58 0.37 27.62
N ALA A 218 8.48 1.10 27.86
CA ALA A 218 7.16 0.56 28.12
C ALA A 218 6.09 1.64 27.80
N PRO A 219 4.82 1.25 27.55
CA PRO A 219 3.73 2.20 27.38
C PRO A 219 3.68 3.26 28.51
N GLY A 220 3.51 4.52 28.13
CA GLY A 220 3.49 5.65 29.07
C GLY A 220 4.86 6.14 29.56
N GLN A 221 5.97 5.50 29.16
CA GLN A 221 7.33 6.02 29.42
C GLN A 221 7.76 7.02 28.35
N PRO A 222 8.66 7.96 28.68
CA PRO A 222 9.19 8.89 27.70
C PRO A 222 10.13 8.20 26.70
N PRO A 223 10.26 8.72 25.48
CA PRO A 223 11.29 8.29 24.54
C PRO A 223 12.69 8.59 25.08
N SER A 224 13.64 7.69 24.81
CA SER A 224 15.05 7.92 25.10
C SER A 224 15.61 9.08 24.28
N GLU A 225 16.74 9.62 24.70
CA GLU A 225 17.49 10.56 23.86
C GLU A 225 17.80 9.94 22.48
N PRO A 226 17.63 10.69 21.38
CA PRO A 226 17.97 10.22 20.05
C PRO A 226 19.42 9.77 19.96
N ALA A 227 19.63 8.52 19.54
CA ALA A 227 20.95 7.94 19.38
C ALA A 227 21.13 7.35 17.98
N ARG A 228 22.35 7.41 17.45
CA ARG A 228 22.67 6.81 16.15
C ARG A 228 22.61 5.29 16.25
N TRP A 229 21.72 4.68 15.49
CA TRP A 229 21.65 3.21 15.41
C TRP A 229 22.86 2.68 14.63
N LYS A 230 23.38 1.54 15.08
CA LYS A 230 24.50 0.84 14.41
C LYS A 230 23.94 -0.11 13.37
N GLN A 231 24.72 -0.37 12.32
CA GLN A 231 24.30 -1.19 11.18
C GLN A 231 23.63 -2.52 11.57
N PRO A 232 24.18 -3.33 12.50
CA PRO A 232 23.55 -4.61 12.83
C PRO A 232 22.14 -4.48 13.43
N ARG A 233 21.86 -3.36 14.11
CA ARG A 233 20.53 -3.07 14.66
C ARG A 233 19.56 -2.65 13.56
N ILE A 234 20.05 -1.85 12.60
CA ILE A 234 19.27 -1.41 11.44
C ILE A 234 18.89 -2.62 10.59
N ASP A 235 19.87 -3.48 10.28
CA ASP A 235 19.66 -4.69 9.48
C ASP A 235 18.62 -5.62 10.12
N ALA A 236 18.70 -5.82 11.45
CA ALA A 236 17.71 -6.61 12.17
C ALA A 236 16.29 -6.02 12.12
N ALA A 237 16.17 -4.70 12.19
CA ALA A 237 14.87 -4.02 12.10
C ALA A 237 14.28 -4.10 10.67
N MET A 238 15.08 -3.86 9.64
CA MET A 238 14.66 -3.97 8.24
C MET A 238 14.32 -5.42 7.86
N ALA A 239 15.10 -6.37 8.34
CA ALA A 239 14.82 -7.79 8.19
C ALA A 239 13.52 -8.23 8.88
N LEU A 240 13.01 -7.51 9.89
CA LEU A 240 11.72 -7.83 10.54
C LEU A 240 10.52 -7.46 9.66
N VAL A 241 10.66 -6.45 8.80
CA VAL A 241 9.60 -5.91 7.94
C VAL A 241 9.77 -6.30 6.45
N GLY A 242 10.92 -6.86 6.10
CA GLY A 242 11.18 -7.46 4.77
C GLY A 242 11.73 -6.44 3.78
N ALA A 243 12.42 -5.43 4.31
CA ALA A 243 13.03 -4.33 3.57
C ALA A 243 14.51 -4.58 3.25
#